data_AF-A0AAV0XUY1-F1
#
_entry.id   AF-A0AAV0XUY1-F1
#
_cell.length_a   1.000
_cell.length_b   1.000
_cell.length_c   1.000
_cell.angle_alpha   90.00
_cell.angle_beta   90.00
_cell.angle_gamma   90.00
#
_symmetry.space_group_name_H-M   'P 1'
#
loop_
_entity.id
_entity.type
_entity.pdbx_description
1 polymer ?
#
loop_
_entity_poly.entity_id
_entity_poly.type
_entity_poly.pdbx_seq_one_letter_code
_entity_poly.pdbx_strand_id
1 'polypeptide(L)'
;MDLLRLFERFQKDGQKSMVTLCDIETSENIDISSLELMETDYYPGGKEEELNKFLDVKISDNSDEINNGNISSKNHRKNRNVYVSTKCCVTSVRTEIVKSAKEFLSNILADDQSSIIQRFTTFLSARSPQDTIKAIRCDIEGIFGNENVTTFCDEVIGLYATDKLPCPINITDPTGKLYYYLKRSSSTKFFAKVVQAYATITPHSCGLERAVSCHTILKTNKQSCYSRDAINSRMYIALNSTGTANFDPRPAVATFIGHKVHLLCLTQNLVSRLTYMYI
;
A
#
# COMPACT_ATOMS: atom_id res chain seq x y z
N MET A 1 -15.05 4.96 22.82
CA MET A 1 -14.23 4.88 21.59
C MET A 1 -14.02 6.32 21.15
N ASP A 2 -12.80 6.76 20.86
CA ASP A 2 -12.48 8.18 20.64
C ASP A 2 -11.90 8.39 19.24
N LEU A 3 -11.93 9.62 18.73
CA LEU A 3 -11.36 10.00 17.43
C LEU A 3 -9.91 9.50 17.25
N LEU A 4 -9.05 9.67 18.27
CA LEU A 4 -7.67 9.17 18.21
C LEU A 4 -7.59 7.64 18.12
N ARG A 5 -8.55 6.93 18.74
CA ARG A 5 -8.60 5.46 18.69
C ARG A 5 -9.07 4.96 17.33
N LEU A 6 -9.90 5.70 16.61
CA LEU A 6 -10.23 5.42 15.20
C LEU A 6 -8.95 5.47 14.36
N PHE A 7 -8.19 6.56 14.44
CA PHE A 7 -6.94 6.70 13.71
C PHE A 7 -5.89 5.66 14.10
N GLU A 8 -5.75 5.35 15.39
CA GLU A 8 -4.84 4.30 15.85
C GLU A 8 -5.24 2.93 15.28
N ARG A 9 -6.54 2.61 15.26
CA ARG A 9 -7.07 1.37 14.67
C ARG A 9 -6.79 1.34 13.17
N PHE A 10 -7.18 2.39 12.44
CA PHE A 10 -6.96 2.50 11.00
C PHE A 10 -5.48 2.30 10.64
N GLN A 11 -4.59 2.98 11.37
CA GLN A 11 -3.14 2.85 11.17
C GLN A 11 -2.65 1.42 11.44
N LYS A 12 -3.09 0.79 12.53
CA LYS A 12 -2.72 -0.60 12.83
C LYS A 12 -3.26 -1.58 11.80
N ASP A 13 -4.49 -1.37 11.34
CA ASP A 13 -5.14 -2.22 10.35
C ASP A 13 -4.42 -2.12 9.00
N GLY A 14 -4.03 -0.91 8.58
CA GLY A 14 -3.22 -0.70 7.39
C GLY A 14 -1.78 -1.24 7.47
N GLN A 15 -1.24 -1.44 8.68
CA GLN A 15 0.10 -1.99 8.90
C GLN A 15 0.13 -3.52 9.10
N LYS A 16 -1.01 -4.20 9.04
CA LYS A 16 -1.05 -5.66 9.14
C LYS A 16 -0.36 -6.30 7.93
N SER A 17 0.17 -7.51 8.14
CA SER A 17 0.71 -8.33 7.05
C SER A 17 -0.41 -8.72 6.09
N MET A 18 -0.13 -8.69 4.78
CA MET A 18 -1.05 -9.13 3.71
C MET A 18 -2.34 -8.29 3.57
N VAL A 19 -2.29 -7.00 3.88
CA VAL A 19 -3.40 -6.06 3.67
C VAL A 19 -3.43 -5.60 2.22
N THR A 20 -4.59 -5.75 1.57
CA THR A 20 -4.87 -5.25 0.23
C THR A 20 -5.49 -3.85 0.27
N LEU A 21 -5.52 -3.16 -0.87
CA LEU A 21 -6.20 -1.86 -0.97
C LEU A 21 -7.70 -1.94 -0.61
N CYS A 22 -8.39 -3.04 -0.96
CA CYS A 22 -9.80 -3.23 -0.61
C CYS A 22 -10.04 -3.33 0.90
N ASP A 23 -9.09 -3.94 1.63
CA ASP A 23 -9.19 -4.05 3.08
C ASP A 23 -9.09 -2.65 3.72
N ILE A 24 -8.24 -1.78 3.17
CA ILE A 24 -8.11 -0.39 3.63
C ILE A 24 -9.34 0.43 3.27
N GLU A 25 -9.86 0.32 2.06
CA GLU A 25 -11.13 0.98 1.68
C GLU A 25 -12.27 0.56 2.62
N THR A 26 -12.33 -0.72 2.97
CA THR A 26 -13.33 -1.24 3.93
C THR A 26 -13.13 -0.63 5.32
N SER A 27 -11.89 -0.57 5.81
CA SER A 27 -11.57 0.05 7.10
C SER A 27 -11.89 1.55 7.10
N GLU A 28 -11.53 2.26 6.03
CA GLU A 28 -11.79 3.68 5.84
C GLU A 28 -13.28 3.97 5.92
N ASN A 29 -14.10 3.22 5.17
CA ASN A 29 -15.55 3.37 5.18
C ASN A 29 -16.13 3.15 6.59
N ILE A 30 -15.65 2.16 7.33
CA ILE A 30 -16.06 1.90 8.73
C ILE A 30 -15.69 3.07 9.64
N ASP A 31 -14.49 3.63 9.48
CA ASP A 31 -14.00 4.76 10.28
C ASP A 31 -14.74 6.05 9.94
N ILE A 32 -15.04 6.30 8.66
CA ILE A 32 -15.86 7.42 8.19
C ILE A 32 -17.28 7.33 8.77
N SER A 33 -17.95 6.18 8.67
CA SER A 33 -19.27 5.99 9.29
C SER A 33 -19.23 6.18 10.80
N SER A 34 -18.12 5.81 11.45
CA SER A 34 -17.94 6.05 12.88
C SER A 34 -17.78 7.54 13.21
N LEU A 35 -17.08 8.31 12.36
CA LEU A 35 -16.95 9.77 12.49
C LEU A 35 -18.28 10.49 12.22
N GLU A 36 -19.11 10.00 11.29
CA GLU A 36 -20.44 10.56 11.03
C GLU A 36 -21.34 10.49 12.27
N LEU A 37 -21.28 9.37 13.01
CA LEU A 37 -21.97 9.27 14.30
C LEU A 37 -21.44 10.29 15.33
N MET A 38 -20.15 10.65 15.25
CA MET A 38 -19.54 11.66 16.09
C MET A 38 -19.86 13.10 15.66
N GLU A 39 -20.52 13.33 14.52
CA GLU A 39 -21.00 14.68 14.19
C GLU A 39 -22.19 15.06 15.08
N THR A 40 -23.12 14.13 15.30
CA THR A 40 -24.37 14.39 16.04
C THR A 40 -24.19 14.29 17.54
N ASP A 41 -23.52 13.25 18.04
CA ASP A 41 -23.40 12.97 19.49
C ASP A 41 -22.03 12.41 19.86
N TYR A 42 -21.64 12.56 21.13
CA TYR A 42 -20.39 11.95 21.62
C TYR A 42 -20.51 10.43 21.63
N TYR A 43 -19.40 9.76 21.34
CA TYR A 43 -19.42 8.30 21.27
C TYR A 43 -19.62 7.68 22.67
N PRO A 44 -20.53 6.70 22.83
CA PRO A 44 -20.81 6.09 24.13
C PRO A 44 -19.59 5.35 24.69
N GLY A 45 -19.26 5.58 25.96
CA GLY A 45 -18.05 5.11 26.64
C GLY A 45 -16.76 5.77 26.12
N GLY A 46 -16.85 6.96 25.53
CA GLY A 46 -15.70 7.78 25.12
C GLY A 46 -15.22 8.72 26.22
N LYS A 47 -14.00 9.25 26.08
CA LYS A 47 -13.44 10.25 27.01
C LYS A 47 -14.21 11.56 26.99
N GLU A 48 -14.87 11.86 25.87
CA GLU A 48 -15.74 13.02 25.75
C GLU A 48 -16.99 12.90 26.64
N GLU A 49 -17.56 11.70 26.76
CA GLU A 49 -18.66 11.43 27.69
C GLU A 49 -18.20 11.53 29.15
N GLU A 50 -17.02 11.02 29.48
CA GLU A 50 -16.43 11.17 30.82
C GLU A 50 -16.19 12.65 31.17
N LEU A 51 -15.71 13.44 30.20
CA LEU A 51 -15.52 14.88 30.36
C LEU A 51 -16.86 15.61 30.58
N ASN A 52 -17.90 15.29 29.80
CA ASN A 52 -19.23 15.87 29.96
C ASN A 52 -19.85 15.51 31.32
N LYS A 53 -19.77 14.24 31.74
CA LYS A 53 -20.21 13.83 33.09
C LYS A 53 -19.46 14.58 34.19
N PHE A 54 -18.16 14.76 34.05
CA PHE A 54 -17.36 15.52 35.01
C PHE A 54 -17.71 17.01 35.04
N LEU A 55 -18.03 17.60 33.88
CA LEU A 55 -18.50 18.98 33.78
C LEU A 55 -19.88 19.12 34.43
N ASP A 56 -20.82 18.22 34.16
CA ASP A 56 -22.16 18.23 34.73
C ASP A 56 -22.14 18.14 36.27
N VAL A 57 -21.28 17.29 36.84
CA VAL A 57 -21.10 17.16 38.29
C VAL A 57 -20.50 18.44 38.90
N LYS A 58 -19.56 19.09 38.23
CA LYS A 58 -18.98 20.36 38.70
C LYS A 58 -19.94 21.56 38.59
N ILE A 59 -20.87 21.49 37.64
CA ILE A 59 -21.92 22.48 37.45
C ILE A 59 -23.01 22.30 38.51
N SER A 60 -23.38 21.07 38.88
CA SER A 60 -24.35 20.82 39.96
C SER A 60 -23.84 21.27 41.34
N ASP A 61 -22.53 21.25 41.58
CA ASP A 61 -21.92 21.73 42.82
C ASP A 61 -21.77 23.26 42.90
N ASN A 62 -21.94 23.98 41.79
CA ASN A 62 -21.93 25.44 41.72
C ASN A 62 -23.28 25.94 41.20
N SER A 63 -24.33 25.74 42.00
CA SER A 63 -25.71 26.02 41.64
C SER A 63 -26.09 27.50 41.60
N ASP A 64 -25.16 28.39 41.27
CA ASP A 64 -25.44 29.80 41.01
C ASP A 64 -24.62 30.24 39.78
N GLU A 65 -25.32 30.60 38.71
CA GLU A 65 -24.82 31.15 37.43
C GLU A 65 -24.45 30.16 36.30
N ILE A 66 -25.42 29.47 35.69
CA ILE A 66 -25.30 29.16 34.25
C ILE A 66 -26.64 29.36 33.53
N ASN A 67 -26.67 30.40 32.70
CA ASN A 67 -27.67 30.58 31.65
C ASN A 67 -27.01 30.21 30.31
N ASN A 68 -27.59 29.24 29.60
CA ASN A 68 -27.28 28.82 28.22
C ASN A 68 -25.78 28.59 27.88
N GLY A 69 -25.32 27.34 28.07
CA GLY A 69 -24.27 26.72 27.24
C GLY A 69 -22.86 27.32 27.33
N ASN A 70 -22.59 28.23 28.26
CA ASN A 70 -21.27 28.84 28.43
C ASN A 70 -20.59 28.31 29.69
N ILE A 71 -19.47 27.61 29.51
CA ILE A 71 -18.57 27.20 30.58
C ILE A 71 -17.95 28.47 31.19
N SER A 72 -18.46 28.91 32.34
CA SER A 72 -17.81 29.93 33.17
C SER A 72 -16.51 29.35 33.73
N SER A 73 -15.41 29.63 33.03
CA SER A 73 -14.07 29.18 33.36
C SER A 73 -13.47 30.00 34.51
N LYS A 74 -13.83 29.68 35.75
CA LYS A 74 -13.19 30.29 36.95
C LYS A 74 -11.70 29.91 37.13
N ASN A 75 -11.14 28.99 36.33
CA ASN A 75 -9.76 28.50 36.51
C ASN A 75 -8.80 28.65 35.29
N HIS A 76 -9.11 29.49 34.30
CA HIS A 76 -8.09 29.79 33.27
C HIS A 76 -7.08 30.83 33.76
N ARG A 77 -5.79 30.44 33.77
CA ARG A 77 -4.62 31.28 34.07
C ARG A 77 -4.76 32.65 33.40
N LYS A 78 -4.69 33.72 34.21
CA LYS A 78 -4.75 35.14 33.81
C LYS A 78 -3.55 35.56 32.95
N ASN A 79 -3.50 35.14 31.69
CA ASN A 79 -2.76 35.85 30.64
C ASN A 79 -3.64 35.87 29.40
N ARG A 80 -4.52 36.87 29.32
CA ARG A 80 -5.41 37.12 28.17
C ARG A 80 -4.60 37.80 27.07
N ASN A 81 -4.40 37.12 25.95
CA ASN A 81 -4.03 37.77 24.70
C ASN A 81 -5.26 38.52 24.16
N VAL A 82 -5.12 39.83 23.98
CA VAL A 82 -6.20 40.77 23.58
C VAL A 82 -6.76 40.48 22.18
N TYR A 83 -6.05 39.69 21.37
CA TYR A 83 -6.41 39.36 19.98
C TYR A 83 -7.08 38.00 19.78
N VAL A 84 -7.36 37.24 20.85
CA VAL A 84 -8.03 35.93 20.74
C VAL A 84 -9.45 36.05 21.29
N SER A 85 -10.46 35.93 20.42
CA SER A 85 -11.86 35.94 20.81
C SER A 85 -12.17 34.76 21.74
N THR A 86 -12.39 35.04 23.03
CA THR A 86 -12.54 34.05 24.12
C THR A 86 -13.90 33.33 24.16
N LYS A 87 -14.61 33.24 23.04
CA LYS A 87 -15.85 32.45 22.94
C LYS A 87 -15.65 31.28 21.97
N CYS A 88 -14.70 30.39 22.30
CA CYS A 88 -14.61 29.11 21.61
C CYS A 88 -15.82 28.28 22.02
N CYS A 89 -16.81 28.19 21.12
CA CYS A 89 -17.88 27.23 21.27
C CYS A 89 -17.27 25.82 21.16
N VAL A 90 -17.26 25.07 22.26
CA VAL A 90 -16.69 23.71 22.33
C VAL A 90 -17.30 22.82 21.24
N THR A 91 -18.60 22.98 20.98
CA THR A 91 -19.30 22.30 19.89
C THR A 91 -18.73 22.66 18.52
N SER A 92 -18.44 23.93 18.25
CA SER A 92 -17.85 24.34 16.96
C SER A 92 -16.45 23.75 16.76
N VAL A 93 -15.62 23.77 17.81
CA VAL A 93 -14.27 23.16 17.78
C VAL A 93 -14.36 21.65 17.55
N ARG A 94 -15.28 20.97 18.23
CA ARG A 94 -15.56 19.55 18.04
C ARG A 94 -15.98 19.24 16.60
N THR A 95 -16.95 19.98 16.06
CA THR A 95 -17.42 19.79 14.69
C THR A 95 -16.30 20.04 13.67
N GLU A 96 -15.46 21.04 13.88
CA GLU A 96 -14.30 21.32 13.02
C GLU A 96 -13.30 20.15 13.04
N ILE A 97 -12.98 19.62 14.22
CA ILE A 97 -12.06 18.47 14.37
C ILE A 97 -12.63 17.23 13.67
N VAL A 98 -13.91 16.89 13.90
CA VAL A 98 -14.55 15.71 13.31
C VAL A 98 -14.60 15.83 11.78
N LYS A 99 -14.99 17.00 11.25
CA LYS A 99 -15.03 17.24 9.81
C LYS A 99 -13.64 17.19 9.17
N SER A 100 -12.64 17.80 9.81
CA SER A 100 -11.25 17.76 9.33
C SER A 100 -10.72 16.32 9.33
N ALA A 101 -11.06 15.53 10.34
CA ALA A 101 -10.68 14.12 10.41
C ALA A 101 -11.34 13.28 9.30
N LYS A 102 -12.63 13.54 9.03
CA LYS A 102 -13.37 12.87 7.94
C LYS A 102 -12.77 13.21 6.58
N GLU A 103 -12.54 14.49 6.31
CA GLU A 103 -11.92 14.96 5.08
C GLU A 103 -10.51 14.40 4.90
N PHE A 104 -9.72 14.34 5.98
CA PHE A 104 -8.41 13.70 5.95
C PHE A 104 -8.51 12.23 5.55
N LEU A 105 -9.39 11.43 6.18
CA LEU A 105 -9.55 10.01 5.83
C LEU A 105 -10.00 9.82 4.39
N SER A 106 -10.98 10.59 3.91
CA SER A 106 -11.48 10.51 2.53
C SER A 106 -10.43 10.84 1.46
N ASN A 107 -9.38 11.57 1.84
CA ASN A 107 -8.29 11.93 0.93
C ASN A 107 -7.13 10.93 0.94
N ILE A 108 -7.12 9.93 1.85
CA ILE A 108 -6.01 8.96 1.95
C ILE A 108 -5.94 8.07 0.71
N LEU A 109 -7.08 7.57 0.23
CA LEU A 109 -7.19 6.80 -1.01
C LEU A 109 -7.54 7.72 -2.19
N ALA A 110 -6.72 8.76 -2.42
CA ALA A 110 -6.90 9.75 -3.49
C ALA A 110 -7.24 9.13 -4.87
N ASP A 111 -7.77 9.95 -5.78
CA ASP A 111 -8.38 9.58 -7.08
C ASP A 111 -7.67 8.46 -7.87
N ASP A 112 -6.34 8.42 -7.88
CA ASP A 112 -5.60 7.39 -8.60
C ASP A 112 -5.81 5.98 -8.00
N GLN A 113 -5.81 5.87 -6.67
CA GLN A 113 -6.03 4.61 -5.96
C GLN A 113 -7.49 4.19 -6.00
N SER A 114 -8.43 5.13 -5.91
CA SER A 114 -9.87 4.82 -6.00
C SER A 114 -10.22 4.18 -7.35
N SER A 115 -9.62 4.65 -8.45
CA SER A 115 -9.80 4.05 -9.77
C SER A 115 -9.31 2.60 -9.84
N ILE A 116 -8.17 2.31 -9.21
CA ILE A 116 -7.57 0.97 -9.14
C ILE A 116 -8.46 0.05 -8.31
N ILE A 117 -8.93 0.54 -7.17
CA ILE A 117 -9.82 -0.21 -6.27
C ILE A 117 -11.14 -0.52 -6.98
N GLN A 118 -11.72 0.43 -7.71
CA GLN A 118 -12.94 0.19 -8.47
C GLN A 118 -12.76 -0.91 -9.53
N ARG A 119 -11.67 -0.86 -10.31
CA ARG A 119 -11.36 -1.91 -11.30
C ARG A 119 -11.16 -3.26 -10.62
N PHE A 120 -10.43 -3.27 -9.51
CA PHE A 120 -10.16 -4.46 -8.74
C PHE A 120 -11.43 -5.08 -8.14
N THR A 121 -12.30 -4.28 -7.51
CA THR A 121 -13.58 -4.73 -6.96
C THR A 121 -14.52 -5.23 -8.05
N THR A 122 -14.52 -4.58 -9.22
CA THR A 122 -15.28 -5.04 -10.40
C THR A 122 -14.77 -6.40 -10.88
N PHE A 123 -13.46 -6.57 -10.95
CA PHE A 123 -12.82 -7.84 -11.29
C PHE A 123 -13.19 -8.96 -10.31
N LEU A 124 -13.08 -8.73 -9.01
CA LEU A 124 -13.42 -9.70 -7.96
C LEU A 124 -14.92 -10.03 -7.91
N SER A 125 -15.76 -9.19 -8.51
CA SER A 125 -17.22 -9.40 -8.57
C SER A 125 -17.67 -10.02 -9.89
N ALA A 126 -16.78 -10.12 -10.88
CA ALA A 126 -17.09 -10.66 -12.19
C ALA A 126 -17.49 -12.15 -12.12
N ARG A 127 -18.61 -12.50 -12.76
CA ARG A 127 -19.13 -13.88 -12.81
C ARG A 127 -19.10 -14.51 -14.19
N SER A 128 -18.79 -13.75 -15.22
CA SER A 128 -18.63 -14.25 -16.57
C SER A 128 -17.21 -13.98 -17.11
N PRO A 129 -16.76 -14.74 -18.12
CA PRO A 129 -15.53 -14.43 -18.84
C PRO A 129 -15.53 -13.00 -19.39
N GLN A 130 -16.65 -12.57 -19.95
CA GLN A 130 -16.81 -11.25 -20.58
C GLN A 130 -16.68 -10.13 -19.55
N ASP A 131 -17.31 -10.27 -18.39
CA ASP A 131 -17.20 -9.29 -17.30
C ASP A 131 -15.77 -9.21 -16.77
N THR A 132 -15.12 -10.37 -16.62
CA THR A 132 -13.72 -10.45 -16.17
C THR A 132 -12.80 -9.75 -17.14
N ILE A 133 -12.91 -10.06 -18.44
CA ILE A 133 -12.12 -9.43 -19.49
C ILE A 133 -12.36 -7.93 -19.48
N LYS A 134 -13.62 -7.48 -19.43
CA LYS A 134 -13.97 -6.07 -19.41
C LYS A 134 -13.38 -5.33 -18.20
N ALA A 135 -13.32 -5.97 -17.04
CA ALA A 135 -12.82 -5.36 -15.80
C ALA A 135 -11.30 -5.12 -15.84
N ILE A 136 -10.50 -6.05 -16.37
CA ILE A 136 -9.02 -6.01 -16.27
C ILE A 136 -8.30 -5.82 -17.59
N ARG A 137 -9.02 -5.70 -18.72
CA ARG A 137 -8.40 -5.49 -20.03
C ARG A 137 -7.47 -4.27 -20.06
N CYS A 138 -7.90 -3.14 -19.50
CA CYS A 138 -7.07 -1.93 -19.46
C CYS A 138 -5.78 -2.15 -18.65
N ASP A 139 -5.82 -2.95 -17.58
CA ASP A 139 -4.62 -3.25 -16.78
C ASP A 139 -3.69 -4.21 -17.54
N ILE A 140 -4.25 -5.16 -18.30
CA ILE A 140 -3.45 -6.03 -19.18
C ILE A 140 -2.74 -5.20 -20.26
N GLU A 141 -3.48 -4.31 -20.93
CA GLU A 141 -2.95 -3.40 -21.94
C GLU A 141 -1.83 -2.51 -21.34
N GLY A 142 -2.06 -1.96 -20.15
CA GLY A 142 -1.10 -1.08 -19.47
C GLY A 142 0.15 -1.79 -18.94
N ILE A 143 0.02 -2.98 -18.38
CA ILE A 143 1.13 -3.70 -17.73
C ILE A 143 1.92 -4.56 -18.74
N PHE A 144 1.23 -5.20 -19.67
CA PHE A 144 1.82 -6.22 -20.55
C PHE A 144 1.79 -5.84 -22.03
N GLY A 145 1.19 -4.71 -22.42
CA GLY A 145 1.08 -4.31 -23.82
C GLY A 145 -0.15 -4.89 -24.51
N ASN A 146 -0.59 -4.18 -25.57
CA ASN A 146 -1.83 -4.48 -26.29
C ASN A 146 -1.77 -5.82 -27.05
N GLU A 147 -0.59 -6.23 -27.48
CA GLU A 147 -0.33 -7.48 -28.19
C GLU A 147 -0.69 -8.72 -27.36
N ASN A 148 -0.68 -8.62 -26.02
CA ASN A 148 -0.92 -9.74 -25.11
C ASN A 148 -2.40 -9.87 -24.68
N VAL A 149 -3.25 -8.92 -25.08
CA VAL A 149 -4.67 -8.89 -24.69
C VAL A 149 -5.44 -10.09 -25.24
N THR A 150 -5.19 -10.45 -26.50
CA THR A 150 -5.87 -11.57 -27.15
C THR A 150 -5.56 -12.89 -26.45
N THR A 151 -4.28 -13.14 -26.16
CA THR A 151 -3.84 -14.31 -25.39
C THR A 151 -4.47 -14.33 -24.00
N PHE A 152 -4.55 -13.18 -23.32
CA PHE A 152 -5.23 -13.07 -22.03
C PHE A 152 -6.74 -13.39 -22.13
N CYS A 153 -7.44 -12.91 -23.15
CA CYS A 153 -8.87 -13.23 -23.35
C CYS A 153 -9.09 -14.75 -23.50
N ASP A 154 -8.28 -15.42 -24.31
CA ASP A 154 -8.34 -16.87 -24.49
C ASP A 154 -8.04 -17.62 -23.19
N GLU A 155 -7.08 -17.14 -22.39
CA GLU A 155 -6.78 -17.69 -21.07
C GLU A 155 -7.98 -17.62 -20.12
N VAL A 156 -8.66 -16.47 -20.06
CA VAL A 156 -9.85 -16.28 -19.20
C VAL A 156 -10.99 -17.20 -19.63
N ILE A 157 -11.29 -17.25 -20.93
CA ILE A 157 -12.34 -18.12 -21.47
C ILE A 157 -12.03 -19.59 -21.12
N GLY A 158 -10.78 -20.03 -21.29
CA GLY A 158 -10.35 -21.38 -20.93
C GLY A 158 -10.44 -21.69 -19.43
N LEU A 159 -10.19 -20.70 -18.55
CA LEU A 159 -10.31 -20.87 -17.11
C LEU A 159 -11.77 -21.05 -16.66
N TYR A 160 -12.70 -20.33 -17.27
CA TYR A 160 -14.13 -20.48 -17.02
C TYR A 160 -14.70 -21.77 -17.63
N ALA A 161 -14.19 -22.22 -18.79
CA ALA A 161 -14.63 -23.47 -19.40
C ALA A 161 -14.19 -24.73 -18.63
N THR A 162 -13.17 -24.63 -17.78
CA THR A 162 -12.61 -25.75 -17.01
C THR A 162 -13.05 -25.76 -15.53
N ASP A 163 -14.10 -25.02 -15.17
CA ASP A 163 -14.64 -24.86 -13.81
C ASP A 163 -13.61 -24.34 -12.78
N LYS A 164 -12.56 -23.65 -13.24
CA LYS A 164 -11.57 -23.03 -12.34
C LYS A 164 -11.97 -21.63 -11.88
N LEU A 165 -12.99 -21.04 -12.51
CA LEU A 165 -13.60 -19.74 -12.24
C LEU A 165 -15.12 -19.85 -12.51
N PRO A 166 -15.98 -19.03 -11.86
CA PRO A 166 -15.69 -17.92 -10.96
C PRO A 166 -15.39 -18.35 -9.51
N CYS A 167 -15.04 -17.39 -8.65
CA CYS A 167 -14.88 -17.64 -7.22
C CYS A 167 -16.20 -18.14 -6.61
N PRO A 168 -16.17 -19.18 -5.74
CA PRO A 168 -17.33 -19.64 -5.00
C PRO A 168 -18.05 -18.53 -4.23
N ILE A 169 -19.39 -18.60 -4.21
CA ILE A 169 -20.27 -17.56 -3.61
C ILE A 169 -20.05 -17.43 -2.09
N ASN A 170 -19.57 -18.48 -1.42
CA ASN A 170 -19.27 -18.47 0.02
C ASN A 170 -18.04 -17.62 0.38
N ILE A 171 -17.21 -17.23 -0.59
CA ILE A 171 -16.06 -16.34 -0.36
C ILE A 171 -16.49 -14.91 -0.74
N THR A 172 -16.87 -14.14 0.26
CA THR A 172 -17.34 -12.75 0.11
C THR A 172 -16.20 -11.74 0.17
N ASP A 173 -15.21 -12.01 1.02
CA ASP A 173 -14.06 -11.15 1.27
C ASP A 173 -13.15 -10.98 0.03
N PRO A 174 -12.80 -9.74 -0.38
CA PRO A 174 -11.92 -9.46 -1.51
C PRO A 174 -10.58 -10.20 -1.45
N THR A 175 -9.96 -10.24 -0.28
CA THR A 175 -8.67 -10.90 -0.06
C THR A 175 -8.80 -12.41 -0.23
N GLY A 176 -9.84 -13.02 0.32
CA GLY A 176 -10.17 -14.43 0.13
C GLY A 176 -10.38 -14.82 -1.34
N LYS A 177 -11.08 -13.97 -2.11
CA LYS A 177 -11.28 -14.17 -3.55
C LYS A 177 -9.96 -14.12 -4.32
N LEU A 178 -9.09 -13.18 -3.97
CA LEU A 178 -7.77 -13.05 -4.56
C LEU A 178 -6.90 -14.29 -4.31
N TYR A 179 -6.87 -14.79 -3.06
CA TYR A 179 -6.20 -16.04 -2.73
C TYR A 179 -6.77 -17.25 -3.49
N TYR A 180 -8.09 -17.30 -3.68
CA TYR A 180 -8.73 -18.33 -4.50
C TYR A 180 -8.20 -18.31 -5.93
N TYR A 181 -8.15 -17.12 -6.56
CA TYR A 181 -7.62 -16.97 -7.91
C TYR A 181 -6.12 -17.31 -8.01
N LEU A 182 -5.30 -16.87 -7.05
CA LEU A 182 -3.89 -17.23 -6.99
C LEU A 182 -3.69 -18.75 -6.96
N LYS A 183 -4.45 -19.47 -6.13
CA LYS A 183 -4.36 -20.93 -5.99
C LYS A 183 -4.76 -21.69 -7.26
N ARG A 184 -5.68 -21.13 -8.06
CA ARG A 184 -6.22 -21.79 -9.26
C ARG A 184 -5.49 -21.41 -10.55
N SER A 185 -4.78 -20.29 -10.53
CA SER A 185 -4.02 -19.77 -11.67
C SER A 185 -2.61 -20.37 -11.75
N SER A 186 -2.08 -20.51 -12.98
CA SER A 186 -0.69 -20.91 -13.21
C SER A 186 0.17 -19.66 -13.34
N SER A 187 1.29 -19.58 -12.61
CA SER A 187 2.17 -18.41 -12.57
C SER A 187 2.71 -17.94 -13.94
N THR A 188 2.67 -18.80 -14.95
CA THR A 188 3.07 -18.49 -16.32
C THR A 188 2.04 -17.67 -17.11
N LYS A 189 0.77 -17.69 -16.69
CA LYS A 189 -0.36 -17.07 -17.39
C LYS A 189 -0.53 -15.58 -17.03
N PHE A 190 -1.02 -14.78 -17.97
CA PHE A 190 -1.27 -13.35 -17.75
C PHE A 190 -2.32 -13.12 -16.66
N PHE A 191 -3.35 -13.96 -16.62
CA PHE A 191 -4.34 -13.91 -15.54
C PHE A 191 -3.69 -14.01 -14.15
N ALA A 192 -2.78 -14.96 -13.95
CA ALA A 192 -2.08 -15.12 -12.67
C ALA A 192 -1.22 -13.91 -12.33
N LYS A 193 -0.52 -13.35 -13.32
CA LYS A 193 0.33 -12.18 -13.14
C LYS A 193 -0.47 -10.94 -12.75
N VAL A 194 -1.66 -10.74 -13.32
CA VAL A 194 -2.56 -9.64 -12.89
C VAL A 194 -3.06 -9.85 -11.47
N VAL A 195 -3.48 -11.07 -11.13
CA VAL A 195 -3.92 -11.37 -9.76
C VAL A 195 -2.76 -11.14 -8.77
N GLN A 196 -1.54 -11.53 -9.12
CA GLN A 196 -0.34 -11.24 -8.32
C GLN A 196 -0.04 -9.74 -8.24
N ALA A 197 -0.19 -9.00 -9.34
CA ALA A 197 -0.05 -7.55 -9.33
C ALA A 197 -1.02 -6.93 -8.32
N TYR A 198 -2.31 -7.26 -8.39
CA TYR A 198 -3.30 -6.81 -7.41
C TYR A 198 -2.97 -7.26 -5.97
N ALA A 199 -2.44 -8.47 -5.78
CA ALA A 199 -1.99 -8.98 -4.47
C ALA A 199 -0.86 -8.16 -3.85
N THR A 200 0.00 -7.59 -4.70
CA THR A 200 1.24 -6.93 -4.29
C THR A 200 1.10 -5.43 -4.16
N ILE A 201 -0.03 -4.86 -4.60
CA ILE A 201 -0.33 -3.46 -4.34
C ILE A 201 -0.60 -3.33 -2.84
N THR A 202 0.40 -2.83 -2.14
CA THR A 202 0.33 -2.55 -0.72
C THR A 202 0.06 -1.06 -0.53
N PRO A 203 -0.93 -0.70 0.30
CA PRO A 203 -1.32 0.70 0.52
C PRO A 203 -0.34 1.50 1.39
N HIS A 204 0.72 0.87 1.89
CA HIS A 204 1.58 1.44 2.91
C HIS A 204 3.05 1.23 2.58
N SER A 205 3.87 2.19 3.00
CA SER A 205 5.32 2.21 2.82
C SER A 205 6.05 1.13 3.61
N CYS A 206 5.39 0.32 4.45
CA CYS A 206 6.06 -0.67 5.31
C CYS A 206 6.97 -1.64 4.55
N GLY A 207 6.55 -2.10 3.36
CA GLY A 207 7.41 -2.94 2.52
C GLY A 207 8.73 -2.23 2.16
N LEU A 208 8.61 -0.97 1.73
CA LEU A 208 9.76 -0.12 1.40
C LEU A 208 10.58 0.24 2.64
N GLU A 209 9.93 0.61 3.75
CA GLU A 209 10.56 0.98 5.03
C GLU A 209 11.30 -0.20 5.65
N ARG A 210 10.73 -1.41 5.60
CA ARG A 210 11.38 -2.63 6.04
C ARG A 210 12.59 -2.94 5.16
N ALA A 211 12.45 -2.81 3.83
CA ALA A 211 13.57 -2.97 2.91
C ALA A 211 14.70 -1.97 3.21
N VAL A 212 14.37 -0.69 3.39
CA VAL A 212 15.32 0.37 3.76
C VAL A 212 15.95 0.09 5.13
N SER A 213 15.15 -0.31 6.13
CA SER A 213 15.62 -0.62 7.48
C SER A 213 16.60 -1.79 7.48
N CYS A 214 16.26 -2.91 6.83
CA CYS A 214 17.16 -4.05 6.64
C CYS A 214 18.48 -3.62 5.97
N HIS A 215 18.42 -2.72 4.99
CA HIS A 215 19.60 -2.19 4.32
C HIS A 215 20.42 -1.22 5.17
N THR A 216 19.77 -0.49 6.08
CA THR A 216 20.38 0.49 6.97
C THR A 216 21.10 -0.19 8.13
N ILE A 217 20.56 -1.29 8.65
CA ILE A 217 21.20 -2.12 9.69
C ILE A 217 22.54 -2.71 9.18
N LEU A 218 22.69 -2.91 7.87
CA LEU A 218 23.91 -3.43 7.25
C LEU A 218 24.93 -2.34 6.87
N LYS A 219 24.63 -1.05 7.06
CA LYS A 219 25.58 0.03 6.75
C LYS A 219 26.74 0.03 7.75
N THR A 220 27.90 -0.42 7.30
CA THR A 220 29.17 -0.18 8.00
C THR A 220 29.69 1.25 7.71
N ASN A 221 30.64 1.76 8.51
CA ASN A 221 31.23 3.09 8.33
C ASN A 221 31.87 3.34 6.94
N LYS A 222 32.17 2.29 6.16
CA LYS A 222 32.61 2.43 4.75
C LYS A 222 31.45 2.62 3.78
N GLN A 223 30.27 2.10 4.10
CA GLN A 223 29.07 2.15 3.25
C GLN A 223 28.25 3.43 3.44
N SER A 224 28.50 4.20 4.50
CA SER A 224 27.95 5.54 4.69
C SER A 224 28.50 6.57 3.68
N CYS A 225 29.63 6.27 3.03
CA CYS A 225 30.26 7.11 2.01
C CYS A 225 29.80 6.77 0.57
N TYR A 226 28.89 5.81 0.39
CA TYR A 226 28.43 5.43 -0.95
C TYR A 226 27.61 6.56 -1.59
N SER A 227 27.78 6.73 -2.90
CA SER A 227 26.91 7.62 -3.68
C SER A 227 25.47 7.09 -3.66
N ARG A 228 24.51 7.98 -3.90
CA ARG A 228 23.08 7.62 -3.99
C ARG A 228 22.85 6.52 -5.01
N ASP A 229 23.51 6.59 -6.17
CA ASP A 229 23.40 5.60 -7.23
C ASP A 229 23.90 4.23 -6.79
N ALA A 230 25.04 4.17 -6.09
CA ALA A 230 25.57 2.92 -5.56
C ALA A 230 24.66 2.28 -4.50
N ILE A 231 24.02 3.11 -3.66
CA ILE A 231 23.02 2.65 -2.68
C ILE A 231 21.79 2.08 -3.39
N ASN A 232 21.26 2.79 -4.39
CA ASN A 232 20.10 2.37 -5.16
C ASN A 232 20.36 1.07 -5.93
N SER A 233 21.48 0.97 -6.66
CA SER A 233 21.85 -0.25 -7.38
C SER A 233 22.05 -1.44 -6.44
N ARG A 234 22.67 -1.23 -5.27
CA ARG A 234 22.82 -2.30 -4.26
C ARG A 234 21.47 -2.76 -3.73
N MET A 235 20.58 -1.84 -3.38
CA MET A 235 19.25 -2.16 -2.86
C MET A 235 18.42 -2.90 -3.93
N TYR A 236 18.49 -2.46 -5.19
CA TYR A 236 17.88 -3.15 -6.31
C TYR A 236 18.39 -4.58 -6.48
N ILE A 237 19.72 -4.78 -6.43
CA ILE A 237 20.31 -6.12 -6.48
C ILE A 237 19.80 -6.92 -5.30
N ALA A 238 19.98 -6.46 -4.06
CA ALA A 238 19.63 -7.23 -2.87
C ALA A 238 18.15 -7.66 -2.83
N LEU A 239 17.22 -6.79 -3.20
CA LEU A 239 15.79 -7.10 -3.20
C LEU A 239 15.38 -8.06 -4.32
N ASN A 240 16.02 -7.97 -5.49
CA ASN A 240 15.71 -8.83 -6.64
C ASN A 240 16.63 -10.07 -6.75
N SER A 241 17.68 -10.14 -5.93
CA SER A 241 18.73 -11.17 -6.00
C SER A 241 18.38 -12.48 -5.32
N THR A 242 17.16 -12.66 -4.80
CA THR A 242 16.73 -13.99 -4.33
C THR A 242 16.81 -15.03 -5.45
N GLY A 243 16.64 -14.62 -6.72
CA GLY A 243 16.91 -15.46 -7.90
C GLY A 243 18.40 -15.63 -8.27
N THR A 244 19.28 -14.73 -7.82
CA THR A 244 20.74 -14.79 -8.04
C THR A 244 21.54 -15.23 -6.81
N ALA A 245 20.88 -15.60 -5.72
CA ALA A 245 21.53 -16.17 -4.54
C ALA A 245 22.34 -17.44 -4.87
N ASN A 246 21.94 -18.15 -5.94
CA ASN A 246 22.65 -19.31 -6.50
C ASN A 246 23.41 -18.99 -7.80
N PHE A 247 23.45 -17.72 -8.23
CA PHE A 247 24.18 -17.31 -9.42
C PHE A 247 25.67 -17.26 -9.08
N ASP A 248 26.39 -18.27 -9.52
CA ASP A 248 27.84 -18.26 -9.52
C ASP A 248 28.33 -17.60 -10.81
N PRO A 249 28.96 -16.41 -10.75
CA PRO A 249 29.52 -15.77 -11.95
C PRO A 249 30.82 -16.42 -12.41
N ARG A 250 31.48 -17.27 -11.59
CA ARG A 250 32.80 -17.84 -11.89
C ARG A 250 32.84 -18.64 -13.20
N PRO A 251 31.84 -19.47 -13.56
CA PRO A 251 31.82 -20.17 -14.86
C PRO A 251 31.75 -19.20 -16.03
N ALA A 252 30.89 -18.16 -15.97
CA ALA A 252 30.76 -17.18 -17.04
C ALA A 252 32.05 -16.34 -17.22
N VAL A 253 32.69 -15.97 -16.11
CA VAL A 253 33.99 -15.27 -16.11
C VAL A 253 35.09 -16.17 -16.65
N ALA A 254 35.12 -17.45 -16.29
CA ALA A 254 36.08 -18.42 -16.83
C ALA A 254 35.91 -18.59 -18.35
N THR A 255 34.68 -18.66 -18.85
CA THR A 255 34.38 -18.73 -20.29
C THR A 255 34.81 -17.45 -21.01
N PHE A 256 34.55 -16.28 -20.43
CA PHE A 256 34.97 -14.99 -20.98
C PHE A 256 36.50 -14.84 -21.05
N ILE A 257 37.20 -15.24 -19.99
CA ILE A 257 38.68 -15.26 -19.95
C ILE A 257 39.21 -16.28 -20.97
N GLY A 258 38.64 -17.48 -21.04
CA GLY A 258 38.99 -18.51 -22.01
C GLY A 258 38.83 -18.02 -23.46
N HIS A 259 37.75 -17.30 -23.77
CA HIS A 259 37.53 -16.68 -25.08
C HIS A 259 38.57 -15.59 -25.39
N LYS A 260 38.94 -14.75 -24.42
CA LYS A 260 40.00 -13.74 -24.60
C LYS A 260 41.37 -14.38 -24.86
N VAL A 261 41.71 -15.46 -24.14
CA VAL A 261 42.97 -16.20 -24.34
C VAL A 261 42.98 -16.86 -25.73
N HIS A 262 41.85 -17.39 -26.18
CA HIS A 262 41.74 -17.99 -27.50
C HIS A 262 41.88 -16.96 -28.65
N LEU A 263 41.35 -15.75 -28.48
CA LEU A 263 41.54 -14.63 -29.43
C LEU A 263 42.99 -14.12 -29.47
N LEU A 264 43.68 -14.08 -28.33
CA LEU A 264 45.11 -13.74 -28.25
C LEU A 264 46.00 -14.82 -28.89
N CYS A 265 45.65 -16.10 -28.72
CA CYS A 265 46.38 -17.22 -29.32
C CYS A 265 46.15 -17.32 -30.85
N LEU A 266 44.95 -16.99 -31.33
CA LEU A 266 44.63 -16.92 -32.76
C LEU A 266 45.36 -15.75 -33.44
N THR A 267 45.44 -14.59 -32.79
CA THR A 267 46.17 -13.42 -33.32
C THR A 267 47.68 -13.63 -33.33
N GLN A 268 48.26 -14.29 -32.31
CA GLN A 268 49.68 -14.65 -32.33
C GLN A 268 50.02 -15.70 -33.40
N ASN A 269 49.17 -16.72 -33.62
CA ASN A 269 49.36 -17.72 -34.68
C ASN A 269 49.18 -17.14 -36.10
N LEU A 270 48.29 -16.16 -36.28
CA LEU A 270 48.14 -15.43 -37.55
C LEU A 270 49.35 -14.55 -37.85
N VAL A 271 49.87 -13.82 -36.86
CA VAL A 271 51.07 -12.99 -37.03
C VAL A 271 52.29 -13.84 -37.34
N SER A 272 52.50 -14.96 -36.63
CA SER A 272 53.63 -15.87 -36.89
C SER A 272 53.50 -16.63 -38.22
N ARG A 273 52.29 -16.97 -38.69
CA ARG A 273 52.11 -17.54 -40.04
C ARG A 273 52.31 -16.51 -41.17
N LEU A 274 52.04 -15.23 -40.91
CA LEU A 274 52.29 -14.15 -41.88
C LEU A 274 53.78 -13.81 -42.00
N THR A 275 54.58 -13.92 -40.93
CA THR A 275 56.04 -13.73 -41.01
C THR A 275 56.78 -14.84 -41.76
N TYR A 276 56.23 -16.07 -41.81
CA TYR A 276 56.82 -17.18 -42.58
C TYR A 276 56.42 -17.21 -44.07
N MET A 277 55.54 -16.32 -44.53
CA MET A 277 55.23 -16.16 -45.97
C MET A 277 56.00 -15.00 -46.65
N TYR A 278 56.89 -14.32 -45.92
CA TYR A 278 57.69 -13.18 -46.41
C TYR A 278 59.20 -13.34 -46.17
N ILE A 279 59.70 -14.58 -46.15
CA ILE A 279 61.13 -14.93 -46.28
C ILE A 279 61.21 -16.03 -47.35
#